data_AF-A0A3C0ELS7-F1
#
_entry.id   AF-A0A3C0ELS7-F1
#
_cell.length_a   1.000
_cell.length_b   1.000
_cell.length_c   1.000
_cell.angle_alpha   90.00
_cell.angle_beta   90.00
_cell.angle_gamma   90.00
#
_symmetry.space_group_name_H-M   'P 1'
#
loop_
_entity.id
_entity.type
_entity.pdbx_description
1 polymer ?
#
loop_
_entity_poly.entity_id
_entity_poly.type
_entity_poly.pdbx_seq_one_letter_code
_entity_poly.pdbx_strand_id
1 'polypeptide(L)' 'MHNRTRDIFVGLTAIAGVVGVAGLMFLFGYIPKFLEPGYIIKVQFAQAGGLNSSSRVILDGVDIGRLIKLELQ' A
#
# COMPACT_ATOMS: atom_id res chain seq x y z
N MET A 1 30.50 -33.18 7.67
CA MET A 1 30.24 -32.13 6.64
C MET A 1 28.77 -32.02 6.21
N HIS A 2 27.88 -32.96 6.53
CA HIS A 2 26.47 -32.98 6.07
C HIS A 2 25.59 -31.83 6.61
N ASN A 3 25.91 -31.29 7.79
CA ASN A 3 25.09 -30.25 8.42
C ASN A 3 25.22 -28.89 7.72
N ARG A 4 26.42 -28.51 7.28
CA ARG A 4 26.68 -27.22 6.60
C ARG A 4 25.93 -27.09 5.28
N THR A 5 25.84 -28.16 4.50
CA THR A 5 25.15 -28.13 3.21
C THR A 5 23.66 -27.90 3.41
N ARG A 6 23.04 -28.56 4.40
CA ARG A 6 21.63 -28.37 4.75
C ARG A 6 21.34 -26.93 5.18
N ASP A 7 22.18 -26.35 6.02
CA ASP A 7 21.97 -24.99 6.53
C ASP A 7 22.01 -23.94 5.39
N ILE A 8 22.88 -24.15 4.39
CA ILE A 8 22.93 -23.31 3.18
C ILE A 8 21.66 -23.45 2.34
N PHE A 9 21.16 -24.67 2.13
CA PHE A 9 19.92 -24.88 1.38
C PHE A 9 18.69 -24.28 2.08
N VAL A 10 18.64 -24.35 3.41
CA VAL A 10 17.57 -23.72 4.22
C VAL A 10 17.63 -22.20 4.11
N GLY A 11 18.83 -21.61 4.16
CA GLY A 11 18.99 -20.17 3.95
C GLY A 11 18.56 -19.73 2.54
N LEU A 12 18.92 -20.51 1.51
CA LEU A 12 18.55 -20.21 0.13
C LEU A 12 17.03 -20.26 -0.10
N THR A 13 16.34 -21.28 0.43
CA THR A 13 14.88 -21.37 0.32
C THR A 13 14.17 -20.27 1.09
N ALA A 14 14.69 -19.88 2.26
CA ALA A 14 14.14 -18.74 3.00
C ALA A 14 14.25 -17.43 2.21
N ILE A 15 15.41 -17.15 1.60
CA ILE A 15 15.62 -15.95 0.77
C ILE A 15 14.71 -16.00 -0.46
N ALA A 16 14.64 -17.14 -1.15
CA ALA A 16 13.78 -17.31 -2.32
C ALA A 16 12.29 -17.08 -1.98
N GLY A 17 11.84 -17.54 -0.81
CA GLY A 17 10.48 -17.28 -0.31
C GLY A 17 10.21 -15.79 -0.11
N VAL A 18 11.12 -15.08 0.57
CA VAL A 18 10.98 -13.63 0.81
C VAL A 18 10.96 -12.85 -0.52
N VAL A 19 11.87 -13.17 -1.44
CA VAL A 19 11.92 -12.54 -2.76
C VAL A 19 10.66 -12.85 -3.56
N GLY A 20 10.14 -14.08 -3.49
CA GLY A 20 8.89 -14.46 -4.14
C GLY A 20 7.69 -13.66 -3.63
N VAL A 21 7.55 -13.53 -2.31
CA VAL A 21 6.48 -12.72 -1.71
C VAL A 21 6.61 -11.25 -2.08
N ALA A 22 7.82 -10.70 -2.02
CA ALA A 22 8.08 -9.32 -2.43
C ALA A 22 7.71 -9.11 -3.91
N GLY A 23 8.12 -10.03 -4.80
CA GLY A 23 7.78 -9.99 -6.21
C GLY A 23 6.27 -10.03 -6.47
N LEU A 24 5.52 -10.85 -5.71
CA LEU A 24 4.06 -10.88 -5.80
C LEU A 24 3.44 -9.55 -5.36
N MET A 25 3.92 -8.92 -4.28
CA MET A 25 3.41 -7.61 -3.85
C MET A 25 3.55 -6.55 -4.95
N PHE A 26 4.68 -6.54 -5.66
CA PHE A 26 4.90 -5.66 -6.81
C PHE A 26 3.98 -6.00 -7.99
N LEU A 27 3.80 -7.28 -8.31
CA LEU A 27 2.94 -7.72 -9.42
C LEU A 27 1.47 -7.34 -9.20
N PHE A 28 0.98 -7.43 -7.97
CA PHE A 28 -0.38 -7.02 -7.61
C PHE A 28 -0.52 -5.50 -7.40
N GLY A 29 0.52 -4.71 -7.66
CA GLY A 29 0.47 -3.25 -7.55
C GLY A 29 0.24 -2.77 -6.12
N TYR A 30 0.56 -3.58 -5.12
CA TYR A 30 0.49 -3.16 -3.73
C TYR A 30 1.67 -2.24 -3.44
N ILE A 31 1.44 -0.94 -3.58
CA ILE A 31 2.40 0.08 -3.19
C ILE A 31 2.27 0.27 -1.67
N PRO A 32 3.32 0.03 -0.89
CA PRO A 32 3.26 0.28 0.54
C PRO A 32 2.93 1.76 0.80
N LYS A 33 2.13 2.06 1.83
CA LYS A 33 1.72 3.45 2.17
C LYS A 33 2.87 4.44 2.35
N PHE A 34 4.06 3.96 2.69
CA PHE A 34 5.27 4.77 2.84
C PHE A 34 5.97 5.08 1.51
N LEU A 35 5.61 4.36 0.45
CA LEU A 35 6.09 4.54 -0.93
C LEU A 35 5.02 5.13 -1.85
N GLU A 36 3.77 5.30 -1.40
CA GLU A 36 2.71 5.94 -2.18
C GLU A 36 3.07 7.41 -2.43
N PRO A 37 3.32 7.82 -3.70
CA PRO A 37 3.60 9.21 -4.02
C PRO A 37 2.33 10.04 -3.87
N GLY A 38 2.41 11.19 -3.19
CA GLY A 38 1.27 12.09 -3.02
C GLY A 38 1.47 13.10 -1.89
N TYR A 39 0.49 13.99 -1.71
CA TYR A 39 0.45 14.96 -0.63
C TYR A 39 -0.96 15.06 -0.04
N ILE A 40 -1.05 15.47 1.22
CA ILE A 40 -2.33 15.62 1.91
C ILE A 40 -2.89 17.01 1.61
N ILE A 41 -4.13 17.06 1.11
CA ILE A 41 -4.88 18.29 0.90
C ILE A 41 -5.96 18.39 1.98
N LYS A 42 -6.08 19.57 2.59
CA LYS A 42 -7.18 19.90 3.50
C LYS A 42 -8.11 20.88 2.79
N VAL A 43 -9.39 20.55 2.77
CA VAL A 43 -10.46 21.35 2.16
C VAL A 43 -11.61 21.47 3.14
N GLN A 44 -12.30 22.62 3.11
CA GLN A 44 -13.49 22.85 3.92
C GLN A 44 -14.71 22.89 3.02
N PHE A 45 -15.76 22.20 3.45
CA PHE A 45 -17.05 22.17 2.77
C PHE A 45 -18.14 22.64 3.72
N ALA A 46 -19.12 23.38 3.20
CA ALA A 46 -20.30 23.78 3.99
C ALA A 46 -21.17 22.58 4.39
N GLN A 47 -21.16 21.50 3.59
CA GLN A 47 -21.85 20.25 3.87
C GLN A 47 -21.04 19.08 3.33
N ALA A 48 -20.86 18.04 4.15
CA ALA A 48 -20.08 16.85 3.83
C ALA A 48 -20.90 15.55 3.99
N GLY A 49 -22.23 15.65 3.86
CA GLY A 49 -23.14 14.53 4.06
C GLY A 49 -22.85 13.36 3.12
N GLY A 50 -22.75 12.15 3.68
CA GLY A 50 -22.49 10.92 2.91
C GLY A 50 -21.02 10.64 2.57
N LEU A 51 -20.10 11.55 2.89
CA LEU A 51 -18.65 11.29 2.77
C LEU A 51 -18.15 10.42 3.92
N ASN A 52 -17.21 9.53 3.61
CA ASN A 52 -16.53 8.70 4.59
C ASN A 52 -15.02 8.65 4.32
N SER A 53 -14.26 8.12 5.26
CA SER A 53 -12.79 7.98 5.19
C SER A 53 -12.27 6.96 4.15
N SER A 54 -13.14 6.49 3.26
CA SER A 54 -12.81 5.65 2.11
C SER A 54 -13.39 6.20 0.81
N SER A 55 -14.02 7.38 0.84
CA SER A 55 -14.56 8.03 -0.35
C SER A 55 -13.44 8.36 -1.33
N ARG A 56 -13.68 8.07 -2.61
CA ARG A 56 -12.74 8.33 -3.70
C ARG A 56 -12.76 9.82 -4.09
N VAL A 57 -11.58 10.34 -4.41
CA VAL A 57 -11.39 11.67 -4.97
C VAL A 57 -11.19 11.51 -6.47
N ILE A 58 -12.12 12.06 -7.25
CA ILE A 58 -12.14 11.91 -8.70
C ILE A 58 -11.83 13.27 -9.33
N LEU A 59 -10.89 13.28 -10.27
CA LEU A 59 -10.60 14.43 -11.12
C LEU A 59 -10.80 14.00 -12.57
N ASP A 60 -11.72 14.67 -13.28
CA ASP A 60 -12.04 14.39 -14.69
C ASP A 60 -12.33 12.90 -14.99
N GLY A 61 -13.01 12.23 -14.06
CA GLY A 61 -13.37 10.81 -14.18
C GLY A 61 -12.27 9.83 -13.78
N VAL A 62 -11.08 10.31 -13.42
CA VAL A 62 -9.95 9.51 -12.95
C VAL A 62 -9.89 9.52 -11.41
N ASP A 63 -9.75 8.35 -10.80
CA ASP A 63 -9.51 8.22 -9.37
C ASP A 63 -8.07 8.66 -9.04
N ILE A 64 -7.94 9.76 -8.30
CA ILE A 64 -6.66 10.38 -7.95
C ILE A 64 -6.31 10.24 -6.47
N GLY A 65 -7.19 9.63 -5.66
CA GLY A 65 -6.92 9.48 -4.24
C GLY A 65 -8.15 9.16 -3.41
N ARG A 66 -7.97 9.18 -2.08
CA ARG A 66 -9.04 8.88 -1.13
C ARG A 66 -9.04 9.86 0.02
N LEU A 67 -10.23 10.12 0.56
CA LEU A 67 -10.41 10.85 1.80
C LEU A 67 -9.79 10.07 2.96
N ILE A 68 -8.89 10.70 3.71
CA ILE A 68 -8.19 10.06 4.83
C ILE A 68 -8.94 10.30 6.14
N LYS A 69 -9.44 11.53 6.34
CA LYS A 69 -10.05 11.96 7.58
C LYS A 69 -11.12 13.01 7.31
N LEU A 70 -12.22 12.92 8.05
CA LEU A 70 -13.27 13.92 8.10
C LEU A 70 -13.37 14.45 9.53
N GLU A 71 -13.25 15.76 9.68
CA GLU A 71 -13.39 16.47 10.95
C GLU A 71 -14.58 17.44 10.80
N LEU A 72 -15.52 17.37 11.74
CA LEU A 72 -16.62 18.32 11.83
C LEU A 72 -16.13 19.49 12.68
N GLN A 73 -16.20 20.69 12.12
CA GLN A 73 -16.01 21.93 12.88
C GLN A 73 -17.31 22.34 13.56
#